data_AF-A0A9D5BE07-F1
#
_entry.id   AF-A0A9D5BE07-F1
#
_cell.length_a   1.000
_cell.length_b   1.000
_cell.length_c   1.000
_cell.angle_alpha   90.00
_cell.angle_beta   90.00
_cell.angle_gamma   90.00
#
_symmetry.space_group_name_H-M   'P 1'
#
loop_
_entity.id
_entity.type
_entity.pdbx_description
1 polymer ?
#
loop_
_entity_poly.entity_id
_entity_poly.type
_entity_poly.pdbx_seq_one_letter_code
_entity_poly.pdbx_strand_id
1 'polypeptide(L)'
;MSVHLKLSHPNRIYRPSELLKGKIIVETQSSISHYGIRITIKGSVNLQVRGGSAGVVESFYGVIKPIPIVKRTVEVKPSGKIGLGTTEIPFSLNLRQEENLERFYETFHGADISIQVKW
;
A
#
# COMPACT_ATOMS: atom_id res chain seq x y z
N MET A 1 -16.02 -16.87 2.49
CA MET A 1 -15.19 -16.26 1.44
C MET A 1 -13.95 -15.70 2.10
N SER A 2 -12.77 -16.09 1.63
CA SER A 2 -11.48 -15.53 2.05
C SER A 2 -10.84 -14.80 0.88
N VAL A 3 -10.04 -13.77 1.17
CA VAL A 3 -9.28 -13.01 0.17
C VAL A 3 -7.86 -12.83 0.70
N HIS A 4 -6.88 -13.31 -0.07
CA HIS A 4 -5.47 -13.23 0.27
C HIS A 4 -4.70 -12.47 -0.81
N LEU A 5 -3.77 -11.61 -0.38
CA LEU A 5 -2.84 -10.93 -1.29
C LEU A 5 -1.48 -11.63 -1.22
N LYS A 6 -0.99 -12.10 -2.36
CA LYS A 6 0.36 -12.66 -2.48
C LYS A 6 1.20 -11.79 -3.41
N LEU A 7 2.18 -11.08 -2.86
CA LEU A 7 3.16 -10.33 -3.62
C LEU A 7 4.18 -11.28 -4.25
N SER A 8 4.63 -10.97 -5.47
CA SER A 8 5.66 -11.74 -6.17
C SER A 8 7.05 -11.52 -5.57
N HIS A 9 7.30 -10.37 -4.95
CA HIS A 9 8.60 -10.03 -4.37
C HIS A 9 8.65 -10.40 -2.87
N PRO A 10 9.57 -11.30 -2.44
CA PRO A 10 9.56 -11.87 -1.09
C PRO A 10 9.90 -10.84 -0.01
N ASN A 11 10.86 -9.94 -0.28
CA ASN A 11 11.36 -8.98 0.70
C ASN A 11 10.44 -7.75 0.85
N ARG A 12 9.42 -7.60 -0.01
CA ARG A 12 8.48 -6.47 -0.04
C ARG A 12 9.13 -5.08 -0.09
N ILE A 13 10.42 -5.03 -0.43
CA ILE A 13 11.17 -3.81 -0.73
C ILE A 13 11.02 -3.58 -2.23
N TYR A 14 10.61 -2.37 -2.61
CA TYR A 14 10.40 -2.00 -4.00
C TYR A 14 11.14 -0.70 -4.28
N ARG A 15 11.84 -0.67 -5.40
CA ARG A 15 12.42 0.57 -5.94
C ARG A 15 11.35 1.36 -6.70
N PRO A 16 11.54 2.69 -6.86
CA PRO A 16 10.55 3.54 -7.52
C PRO A 16 10.20 3.12 -8.95
N SER A 17 11.15 2.50 -9.66
CA SER A 17 11.01 1.99 -11.02
C SER A 17 10.53 0.55 -11.10
N GLU A 18 10.33 -0.13 -9.96
CA GLU A 18 9.90 -1.52 -9.94
C GLU A 18 8.38 -1.64 -9.97
N LEU A 19 7.92 -2.65 -10.71
CA LEU A 19 6.51 -3.02 -10.77
C LEU A 19 6.13 -3.78 -9.49
N LEU A 20 5.10 -3.31 -8.81
CA LEU A 20 4.44 -4.08 -7.77
C LEU A 20 3.58 -5.15 -8.45
N LYS A 21 4.02 -6.40 -8.34
CA LYS A 21 3.37 -7.58 -8.93
C LYS A 21 2.89 -8.54 -7.86
N GLY A 22 1.80 -9.24 -8.16
CA GLY A 22 1.28 -10.27 -7.28
C GLY A 22 0.01 -10.89 -7.82
N LYS A 23 -0.70 -11.58 -6.93
CA LYS A 23 -2.03 -12.12 -7.18
C LYS A 23 -2.94 -11.96 -5.97
N ILE A 24 -4.21 -11.72 -6.24
CA ILE A 24 -5.30 -11.84 -5.28
C ILE A 24 -5.83 -13.26 -5.38
N ILE A 25 -5.89 -13.97 -4.26
CA ILE A 25 -6.44 -15.31 -4.17
C ILE A 25 -7.79 -15.18 -3.45
N VAL A 26 -8.87 -15.54 -4.13
CA VAL A 26 -10.23 -15.52 -3.59
C VAL A 26 -10.70 -16.96 -3.45
N GLU A 27 -11.05 -17.37 -2.23
CA GLU A 27 -11.64 -18.69 -1.99
C GLU A 27 -13.09 -18.53 -1.58
N THR A 28 -13.98 -19.22 -2.28
CA THR A 28 -15.42 -19.13 -2.06
C THR A 28 -16.07 -20.50 -2.09
N GLN A 29 -17.09 -20.69 -1.25
CA GLN A 29 -17.91 -21.91 -1.17
C GLN A 29 -19.17 -21.82 -2.05
N SER A 30 -19.31 -20.76 -2.83
CA SER A 30 -20.40 -20.56 -3.80
C SER A 30 -19.98 -19.56 -4.87
N SER A 31 -20.73 -19.48 -5.97
CA SER A 31 -20.46 -18.45 -6.98
C SER A 31 -20.94 -17.08 -6.49
N ILE A 32 -20.10 -16.05 -6.65
CA ILE A 32 -20.38 -14.67 -6.23
C ILE A 32 -20.33 -13.74 -7.43
N SER A 33 -21.26 -12.78 -7.50
CA SER A 33 -21.21 -11.67 -8.47
C SER A 33 -20.55 -10.46 -7.82
N HIS A 34 -19.76 -9.71 -8.57
CA HIS A 34 -19.03 -8.52 -8.09
C HIS A 34 -19.09 -7.37 -9.10
N TYR A 35 -19.00 -6.14 -8.61
CA TYR A 35 -19.01 -4.91 -9.43
C TYR A 35 -17.62 -4.42 -9.82
N GLY A 36 -16.64 -5.33 -9.80
CA GLY A 36 -15.23 -5.05 -10.05
C GLY A 36 -14.38 -5.33 -8.83
N ILE A 37 -13.09 -5.55 -9.06
CA ILE A 37 -12.09 -5.83 -8.03
C ILE A 37 -10.98 -4.81 -8.24
N ARG A 38 -10.65 -4.09 -7.17
CA ARG A 38 -9.71 -2.97 -7.21
C ARG A 38 -8.65 -3.14 -6.13
N ILE A 39 -7.41 -2.80 -6.47
CA ILE A 39 -6.31 -2.68 -5.51
C ILE A 39 -6.09 -1.20 -5.24
N THR A 40 -5.98 -0.85 -3.96
CA THR A 40 -5.64 0.51 -3.54
C THR A 40 -4.36 0.51 -2.75
N ILE A 41 -3.34 1.19 -3.27
CA ILE A 41 -2.05 1.35 -2.61
C ILE A 41 -2.03 2.67 -1.88
N LYS A 42 -1.63 2.62 -0.61
CA LYS A 42 -1.47 3.79 0.23
C LYS A 42 -0.09 3.74 0.88
N GLY A 43 0.73 4.74 0.63
CA GLY A 43 1.99 4.94 1.32
C GLY A 43 1.97 6.28 2.01
N SER A 44 2.53 6.31 3.22
CA SER A 44 2.62 7.52 4.03
C SER A 44 3.95 7.58 4.76
N VAL A 45 4.43 8.80 4.97
CA VAL A 45 5.57 9.11 5.83
C VAL A 45 5.05 9.59 7.17
N ASN A 46 5.52 8.98 8.26
CA ASN A 46 5.29 9.45 9.62
C ASN A 46 6.55 10.17 10.11
N LEU A 47 6.37 11.40 10.57
CA LEU A 47 7.41 12.17 11.25
C LEU A 47 7.17 12.07 12.76
N GLN A 48 8.16 11.61 13.51
CA GLN A 48 8.15 11.59 14.96
C GLN A 48 9.26 12.52 15.44
N VAL A 49 8.98 13.48 16.31
CA VAL A 49 10.06 14.31 16.87
C VAL A 49 10.31 13.80 18.28
N ARG A 50 11.50 13.29 18.60
CA ARG A 50 11.86 12.94 19.98
C ARG A 50 12.33 14.20 20.72
N GLY A 51 11.57 14.61 21.73
CA GLY A 51 11.91 15.75 22.59
C GLY A 51 13.20 15.50 23.37
N GLY A 52 14.19 16.38 23.19
CA GLY A 52 15.35 16.53 24.07
C GLY A 52 15.10 17.69 25.04
N SER A 53 15.61 17.57 26.27
CA SER A 53 15.38 18.44 27.43
C SER A 53 15.57 19.94 27.19
N ALA A 54 14.54 20.63 26.67
CA ALA A 54 14.40 22.09 26.77
C ALA A 54 12.97 22.53 26.38
N GLY A 55 12.14 22.79 27.39
CA GLY A 55 11.14 23.87 27.46
C GLY A 55 10.14 24.08 26.31
N VAL A 56 8.85 24.01 26.67
CA VAL A 56 7.72 24.74 26.05
C VAL A 56 7.25 24.27 24.67
N VAL A 57 7.99 23.46 23.93
CA VAL A 57 7.51 22.87 22.65
C VAL A 57 6.69 21.57 22.89
N GLU A 58 6.43 21.19 24.15
CA GLU A 58 5.89 19.88 24.60
C GLU A 58 4.44 19.53 24.20
N SER A 59 3.70 20.43 23.58
CA SER A 59 2.29 20.22 23.24
C SER A 59 2.00 19.77 21.80
N PHE A 60 3.00 19.72 20.91
CA PHE A 60 2.81 19.28 19.52
C PHE A 60 3.37 17.88 19.21
N TYR A 61 3.98 17.21 20.20
CA TYR A 61 4.73 15.97 20.04
C TYR A 61 3.89 14.72 19.72
N GLY A 62 2.57 14.82 19.69
CA GLY A 62 1.69 13.64 19.61
C GLY A 62 1.32 13.17 18.20
N VAL A 63 1.07 14.06 17.24
CA VAL A 63 0.31 13.67 16.04
C VAL A 63 0.62 14.55 14.83
N ILE A 64 1.83 14.47 14.28
CA ILE A 64 1.98 14.89 12.87
C ILE A 64 1.19 13.87 12.04
N LYS A 65 0.13 14.34 11.37
CA LYS A 65 -0.69 13.47 10.53
C LYS A 65 0.22 12.80 9.49
N PRO A 66 0.08 11.47 9.25
CA PRO A 66 0.87 10.78 8.24
C PRO A 66 0.75 11.51 6.90
N ILE A 67 1.89 11.87 6.30
CA ILE A 67 1.94 12.59 5.03
C ILE A 67 1.78 11.54 3.93
N PRO A 68 0.68 11.55 3.15
CA PRO A 68 0.51 10.59 2.07
C PRO A 68 1.52 10.87 0.96
N ILE A 69 2.25 9.83 0.54
CA ILE A 69 3.23 9.89 -0.56
C ILE A 69 2.81 9.05 -1.78
N VAL A 70 1.84 8.15 -1.61
CA VAL A 70 1.20 7.45 -2.73
C VAL A 70 -0.23 7.11 -2.35
N LYS A 71 -1.17 7.39 -3.25
CA LYS A 71 -2.57 6.94 -3.16
C LYS A 71 -3.04 6.60 -4.56
N ARG A 72 -3.05 5.31 -4.90
CA ARG A 72 -3.42 4.84 -6.24
C ARG A 72 -4.43 3.71 -6.15
N THR A 73 -5.50 3.80 -6.92
CA THR A 73 -6.48 2.73 -7.08
C THR A 73 -6.44 2.24 -8.51
N VAL A 74 -6.33 0.93 -8.70
CA VAL A 74 -6.32 0.27 -10.02
C VAL A 74 -7.36 -0.83 -10.02
N GLU A 75 -8.17 -0.89 -11.07
CA GLU A 75 -9.07 -2.00 -11.30
C GLU A 75 -8.29 -3.18 -11.88
N VAL A 76 -8.37 -4.32 -11.19
CA VAL A 76 -7.66 -5.56 -11.57
C VAL A 76 -8.59 -6.60 -12.18
N LYS A 77 -9.90 -6.44 -12.00
CA LYS A 77 -10.93 -7.22 -12.68
C LYS A 77 -12.20 -6.37 -12.83
N PRO A 78 -12.83 -6.28 -14.01
CA PRO A 78 -14.12 -5.60 -14.18
C PRO A 78 -15.24 -6.36 -13.45
N SER A 79 -16.46 -5.83 -13.48
CA SER A 79 -17.63 -6.55 -12.94
C SER A 79 -17.79 -7.93 -13.58
N GLY A 80 -18.28 -8.89 -12.79
CA GLY A 80 -18.39 -10.26 -13.25
C GLY A 80 -18.74 -11.24 -12.15
N LYS A 81 -18.44 -12.52 -12.40
CA LYS A 81 -18.65 -13.62 -11.44
C LYS A 81 -17.32 -14.29 -11.08
N ILE A 82 -17.25 -14.75 -9.83
CA ILE A 82 -16.24 -15.69 -9.33
C ILE A 82 -16.97 -17.01 -9.07
N GLY A 83 -16.43 -18.11 -9.58
CA GLY A 83 -17.01 -19.45 -9.40
C GLY A 83 -16.68 -20.04 -8.02
N LEU A 84 -17.31 -21.17 -7.70
CA LEU A 84 -16.98 -21.98 -6.53
C LEU A 84 -15.49 -22.40 -6.56
N GLY A 85 -14.81 -22.37 -5.41
CA GLY A 85 -13.42 -22.79 -5.25
C GLY A 85 -12.45 -21.63 -5.15
N THR A 86 -11.22 -21.83 -5.64
CA THR A 86 -10.12 -20.86 -5.56
C THR A 86 -9.94 -20.16 -6.91
N THR A 87 -10.00 -18.83 -6.90
CA THR A 87 -9.73 -17.98 -8.07
C THR A 87 -8.52 -17.11 -7.81
N GLU A 88 -7.55 -17.14 -8.74
CA GLU A 88 -6.38 -16.26 -8.69
C GLU A 88 -6.51 -15.12 -9.71
N ILE A 89 -6.30 -13.89 -9.25
CA ILE A 89 -6.39 -12.69 -10.07
C ILE A 89 -5.01 -12.00 -10.04
N PRO A 90 -4.20 -12.14 -11.10
CA PRO A 90 -2.89 -11.50 -11.16
C PRO A 90 -3.03 -9.99 -11.29
N PHE A 91 -2.07 -9.25 -10.76
CA PHE A 91 -1.97 -7.81 -10.93
C PHE A 91 -0.52 -7.37 -11.11
N SER A 92 -0.35 -6.23 -11.79
CA SER A 92 0.93 -5.56 -11.98
C SER A 92 0.66 -4.07 -12.10
N LEU A 93 1.41 -3.26 -11.36
CA LEU A 93 1.24 -1.81 -11.37
C LEU A 93 2.56 -1.08 -11.11
N ASN A 94 2.71 0.09 -11.72
CA ASN A 94 3.81 0.99 -11.43
C ASN A 94 3.53 1.77 -10.15
N LEU A 95 4.49 1.79 -9.22
CA LEU A 95 4.37 2.60 -8.01
C LEU A 95 4.43 4.10 -8.33
N ARG A 96 5.26 4.47 -9.32
CA ARG A 96 5.45 5.84 -9.80
C ARG A 96 4.43 6.25 -10.87
N GLN A 97 4.01 7.51 -10.84
CA GLN A 97 3.30 8.17 -11.93
C GLN A 97 4.33 8.99 -12.71
N GLU A 98 4.33 8.91 -14.04
CA GLU A 98 5.34 9.59 -14.88
C GLU A 98 5.30 11.12 -14.76
N GLU A 99 4.17 11.69 -14.31
CA GLU A 99 3.93 13.14 -14.32
C GLU A 99 4.24 13.86 -12.99
N ASN A 100 4.55 13.14 -11.90
CA ASN A 100 4.87 13.77 -10.61
C ASN A 100 6.34 13.56 -10.23
N LEU A 101 7.07 14.67 -10.08
CA LEU A 101 8.42 14.79 -9.51
C LEU A 101 8.49 14.38 -8.01
N GLU A 102 7.46 13.73 -7.48
CA GLU A 102 7.45 13.20 -6.12
C GLU A 102 8.54 12.13 -6.02
N ARG A 103 9.63 12.51 -5.34
CA ARG A 103 10.69 11.59 -4.97
C ARG A 103 10.07 10.55 -4.05
N PHE A 104 10.08 9.30 -4.49
CA PHE A 104 9.92 8.18 -3.57
C PHE A 104 11.10 8.23 -2.61
N TYR A 105 10.81 8.45 -1.33
CA TYR A 105 11.80 8.33 -0.28
C TYR A 105 11.96 6.85 0.06
N GLU A 106 13.21 6.41 0.23
CA GLU A 106 13.51 5.06 0.70
C GLU A 106 12.83 4.83 2.05
N THR A 107 12.26 3.64 2.26
CA THR A 107 11.67 3.29 3.55
C THR A 107 12.76 3.31 4.62
N PHE A 108 12.79 4.38 5.41
CA PHE A 108 13.72 4.58 6.50
C PHE A 108 12.98 4.50 7.83
N HIS A 109 13.54 3.74 8.77
CA HIS A 109 13.11 3.69 10.18
C HIS A 109 14.25 4.25 11.03
N GLY A 110 14.26 5.56 11.22
CA GLY A 110 15.20 6.28 12.08
C GLY A 110 14.56 6.70 13.40
N ALA A 111 15.35 7.32 14.27
CA ALA A 111 14.87 7.81 15.57
C ALA A 111 13.66 8.78 15.47
N ASP A 112 13.54 9.50 14.35
CA ASP A 112 12.55 10.57 14.13
C ASP A 112 11.69 10.42 12.84
N ILE A 113 11.90 9.36 12.04
CA ILE A 113 11.17 9.17 10.76
C ILE A 113 10.83 7.70 10.57
N SER A 114 9.57 7.40 10.21
CA SER A 114 9.12 6.06 9.84
C SER A 114 8.23 6.09 8.60
N ILE A 115 8.65 5.40 7.54
CA ILE A 115 7.88 5.31 6.29
C ILE A 115 7.13 3.98 6.28
N GLN A 116 5.83 4.01 5.97
CA GLN A 116 5.01 2.80 5.93
C GLN A 116 4.18 2.74 4.64
N VAL A 117 4.29 1.62 3.93
CA VAL A 117 3.44 1.32 2.78
C VAL A 117 2.45 0.22 3.16
N LYS A 118 1.16 0.48 2.91
CA LYS A 118 0.06 -0.46 3.12
C LYS A 118 -0.63 -0.71 1.77
N TRP A 119 -0.86 -1.98 1.48
CA TRP A 119 -1.54 -2.49 0.30
C TRP A 119 -2.77 -3.29 0.72
#